data_AF-A0A542KAE4-F1
#
_entry.id   AF-A0A542KAE4-F1
#
_cell.length_a   1.000
_cell.length_b   1.000
_cell.length_c   1.000
_cell.angle_alpha   90.00
_cell.angle_beta   90.00
_cell.angle_gamma   90.00
#
_symmetry.space_group_name_H-M   'P 1'
#
loop_
_entity.id
_entity.type
_entity.pdbx_description
1 polymer ?
#
loop_
_entity_poly.entity_id
_entity_poly.type
_entity_poly.pdbx_seq_one_letter_code
_entity_poly.pdbx_strand_id
1 'polypeptide(L)' 'MDVPPVRVVDTLGAGDVLHGALAHHLALRGRITEQGFAEALHASAATAARACASFGTRAWLREG' A
#
# COMPACT_ATOMS: atom_id res chain seq x y z
N MET A 1 10.88 3.80 -9.67
CA MET A 1 9.91 3.03 -8.86
C MET A 1 8.59 3.70 -9.08
N ASP A 2 7.66 3.00 -9.70
CA ASP A 2 6.42 3.62 -10.17
C ASP A 2 5.23 3.11 -9.35
N VAL A 3 4.28 4.00 -9.09
CA VAL A 3 3.03 3.65 -8.41
C VAL A 3 2.00 3.35 -9.51
N PRO A 4 1.28 2.21 -9.45
CA PRO A 4 0.28 1.87 -10.46
C PRO A 4 -0.76 3.00 -10.57
N PRO A 5 -1.03 3.52 -11.78
CA PRO A 5 -2.06 4.52 -11.95
C PRO A 5 -3.43 3.90 -11.67
N VAL A 6 -4.27 4.60 -10.92
CA VAL A 6 -5.64 4.21 -10.61
C VAL A 6 -6.58 5.38 -10.88
N ARG A 7 -7.85 5.07 -11.19
CA ARG A 7 -8.91 6.08 -11.15
C ARG A 7 -9.24 6.38 -9.70
N VAL A 8 -8.81 7.54 -9.21
CA VAL A 8 -8.99 7.95 -7.82
C VAL A 8 -10.46 8.27 -7.54
N VAL A 9 -11.01 7.68 -6.49
CA VAL A 9 -12.36 7.93 -5.95
C VAL A 9 -12.28 8.71 -4.64
N ASP A 10 -11.38 8.32 -3.74
CA ASP A 10 -11.17 8.95 -2.43
C ASP A 10 -9.74 8.65 -1.95
N THR A 11 -9.02 9.62 -1.39
CA THR A 11 -7.64 9.41 -0.87
C THR A 11 -7.58 9.31 0.65
N LEU A 12 -8.73 9.37 1.33
CA LEU A 12 -8.80 9.33 2.80
C LEU A 12 -8.16 8.04 3.34
N GLY A 13 -7.17 8.22 4.22
CA GLY A 13 -6.46 7.10 4.86
C GLY A 13 -5.43 6.39 3.98
N ALA A 14 -5.15 6.85 2.76
CA ALA A 14 -4.16 6.22 1.89
C ALA A 14 -2.75 6.15 2.52
N GLY A 15 -2.37 7.16 3.32
CA GLY A 15 -1.12 7.15 4.07
C GLY A 15 -1.08 6.08 5.18
N ASP A 16 -2.19 5.87 5.89
CA ASP A 16 -2.30 4.82 6.91
C ASP A 16 -2.25 3.43 6.28
N VAL A 17 -2.90 3.25 5.12
CA VAL A 17 -2.82 2.01 4.33
C VAL A 17 -1.39 1.76 3.87
N LEU A 18 -0.70 2.77 3.34
CA LEU A 18 0.69 2.66 2.90
C LEU A 18 1.62 2.27 4.06
N HIS A 19 1.56 3.00 5.17
CA HIS A 19 2.41 2.72 6.33
C HIS A 19 2.09 1.37 6.98
N GLY A 20 0.81 1.00 7.07
CA GLY A 20 0.38 -0.29 7.60
C GLY A 20 0.85 -1.46 6.75
N ALA A 21 0.70 -1.38 5.42
CA ALA A 21 1.23 -2.38 4.50
C ALA A 21 2.76 -2.46 4.55
N LEU A 22 3.45 -1.33 4.64
CA LEU A 22 4.91 -1.30 4.73
C LEU A 22 5.40 -1.94 6.01
N ALA A 23 4.81 -1.58 7.15
CA ALA A 23 5.12 -2.17 8.44
C ALA A 23 4.88 -3.69 8.43
N HIS A 24 3.77 -4.15 7.84
CA HIS A 24 3.48 -5.58 7.68
C HIS A 24 4.56 -6.28 6.84
N HIS A 25 4.88 -5.76 5.66
CA HIS A 25 5.90 -6.36 4.78
C HIS A 25 7.30 -6.38 5.41
N LEU A 26 7.68 -5.35 6.17
CA LEU A 26 8.97 -5.31 6.87
C LEU A 26 8.99 -6.26 8.07
N ALA A 27 7.89 -6.39 8.82
CA ALA A 27 7.80 -7.29 9.97
C ALA A 27 7.91 -8.77 9.59
N LEU A 28 7.50 -9.14 8.37
CA LEU A 28 7.67 -10.49 7.83
C LEU A 28 9.10 -10.80 7.37
N ARG A 29 9.98 -9.81 7.34
CA ARG A 29 11.39 -9.98 6.96
C ARG A 29 12.26 -10.11 8.21
N GLY A 30 13.33 -10.90 8.10
CA GLY A 30 14.36 -10.97 9.13
C GLY A 30 15.24 -9.73 9.13
N ARG A 31 16.31 -9.74 8.33
CA ARG A 31 17.17 -8.56 8.13
C ARG A 31 16.59 -7.67 7.02
N ILE A 32 16.42 -6.38 7.31
CA ILE A 32 16.05 -5.39 6.30
C ILE A 32 17.28 -5.08 5.44
N THR A 33 17.14 -5.28 4.14
CA THR A 33 18.10 -4.87 3.10
C THR A 33 17.52 -3.72 2.31
N GLU A 34 18.36 -2.94 1.62
CA GLU A 34 17.89 -1.86 0.74
C GLU A 34 16.91 -2.37 -0.32
N GLN A 35 17.27 -3.47 -0.99
CA GLN A 35 16.39 -4.13 -1.97
C GLN A 35 15.07 -4.59 -1.33
N GLY A 36 15.13 -5.21 -0.14
CA GLY A 36 13.93 -5.68 0.53
C GLY A 36 13.02 -4.55 1.01
N PHE A 37 13.60 -3.41 1.39
CA PHE A 37 12.85 -2.19 1.69
C PHE A 37 12.18 -1.62 0.45
N ALA A 38 12.89 -1.53 -0.68
CA ALA A 38 12.33 -1.04 -1.94
C ALA A 38 11.15 -1.91 -2.44
N GLU A 39 11.28 -3.23 -2.34
CA GLU A 39 10.18 -4.18 -2.66
C GLU A 39 8.98 -4.00 -1.73
N ALA A 40 9.22 -3.88 -0.42
CA ALA A 40 8.15 -3.66 0.56
C ALA A 40 7.42 -2.34 0.31
N LEU A 41 8.16 -1.28 0.00
CA LEU A 41 7.60 0.02 -0.34
C LEU A 41 6.78 -0.06 -1.63
N HIS A 42 7.21 -0.84 -2.62
CA HIS A 42 6.48 -1.01 -3.88
C HIS A 42 5.14 -1.71 -3.68
N ALA A 43 5.13 -2.82 -2.93
CA ALA A 43 3.91 -3.54 -2.59
C ALA A 43 2.94 -2.70 -1.75
N SER A 44 3.48 -1.88 -0.85
CA SER A 44 2.69 -0.97 0.00
C SER A 44 2.06 0.16 -0.82
N ALA A 45 2.81 0.73 -1.77
CA ALA A 45 2.30 1.74 -2.69
C ALA A 45 1.19 1.19 -3.59
N ALA A 46 1.32 -0.04 -4.09
CA ALA A 46 0.26 -0.69 -4.86
C ALA A 46 -1.02 -0.92 -4.03
N THR A 47 -0.87 -1.27 -2.75
CA THR A 47 -2.01 -1.45 -1.83
C THR A 47 -2.70 -0.12 -1.54
N ALA A 48 -1.94 0.94 -1.28
CA ALA A 48 -2.48 2.28 -1.06
C ALA A 48 -3.16 2.84 -2.33
N ALA A 49 -2.57 2.64 -3.51
CA ALA A 49 -3.17 3.02 -4.78
C ALA A 49 -4.51 2.30 -5.00
N ARG A 50 -4.59 0.99 -4.72
CA ARG A 50 -5.86 0.25 -4.75
C ARG A 50 -6.89 0.83 -3.78
N ALA A 51 -6.49 1.17 -2.57
CA ALA A 51 -7.40 1.80 -1.60
C ALA A 51 -7.99 3.11 -2.13
N CYS A 52 -7.19 3.91 -2.86
CA CYS A 52 -7.65 5.15 -3.47
C CYS A 52 -8.73 4.99 -4.55
N ALA A 53 -8.94 3.77 -5.06
CA ALA A 53 -9.96 3.46 -6.07
C ALA A 53 -11.34 3.16 -5.48
N SER A 54 -11.48 3.14 -4.15
CA SER A 54 -12.74 2.87 -3.44
C SER A 54 -13.07 4.01 -2.46
N PHE A 55 -14.35 4.21 -2.14
CA PHE A 55 -14.79 5.26 -1.21
C PHE A 55 -14.55 4.89 0.27
N GLY A 56 -13.96 5.80 1.05
CA GLY A 56 -13.68 5.60 2.47
C GLY A 56 -12.55 4.59 2.75
N THR A 57 -12.14 4.52 4.01
CA THR A 57 -10.88 3.85 4.41
C THR A 57 -10.86 2.32 4.31
N ARG A 58 -12.02 1.67 4.13
CA ARG A 58 -12.17 0.21 4.23
C ARG A 58 -12.94 -0.46 3.09
N ALA A 59 -13.52 0.30 2.15
CA ALA A 59 -14.35 -0.30 1.10
C ALA A 59 -13.54 -1.22 0.17
N TRP A 60 -12.30 -0.84 -0.11
CA TRP A 60 -11.34 -1.59 -0.92
C TRP A 60 -11.06 -3.03 -0.43
N LEU A 61 -11.30 -3.33 0.85
CA LEU A 61 -11.12 -4.67 1.41
C LEU A 61 -12.14 -5.70 0.88
N ARG A 62 -13.25 -5.23 0.29
CA ARG A 62 -14.30 -6.08 -0.27
C ARG A 62 -14.14 -6.34 -1.77
N GLU A 63 -13.21 -5.65 -2.41
CA GLU A 63 -12.92 -5.73 -3.84
C GLU A 63 -11.69 -6.63 -4.02
N GLY A 64 -11.95 -7.94 -4.18
CA GLY A 64 -10.97 -9.01 -4.36
C GLY A 64 -10.96 -9.54 -5.79
#